data_AF-A0A353B4D3-F1
#
_entry.id   AF-A0A353B4D3-F1
#
_cell.length_a   1.000
_cell.length_b   1.000
_cell.length_c   1.000
_cell.angle_alpha   90.00
_cell.angle_beta   90.00
_cell.angle_gamma   90.00
#
_symmetry.space_group_name_H-M   'P 1'
#
loop_
_entity.id
_entity.type
_entity.pdbx_description
1 polymer ?
#
loop_
_entity_poly.entity_id
_entity_poly.type
_entity_poly.pdbx_seq_one_letter_code
_entity_poly.pdbx_strand_id
1 'polypeptide(L)'
;MSLNTDWLNDDFVRMVRKVLDDESSEFIGHDALAVKLLNDSDSAAIVQQVAIKQGKSSNWVAEMIVSHFSRLLAAEQTTWRNQYERVRKSNRWAYRSLTT
;
A
#
# COMPACT_ATOMS: atom_id res chain seq x y z
N MET A 1 21.94 -7.66 -2.88
CA MET A 1 21.06 -8.16 -1.81
C MET A 1 19.64 -8.04 -2.29
N SER A 2 18.99 -9.16 -2.61
CA SER A 2 17.55 -9.16 -2.89
C SER A 2 16.82 -8.96 -1.57
N LEU A 3 15.95 -7.96 -1.52
CA LEU A 3 15.03 -7.76 -0.39
C LEU A 3 14.13 -9.00 -0.30
N ASN A 4 14.16 -9.70 0.83
CA ASN A 4 13.18 -10.75 1.11
C ASN A 4 11.82 -10.07 1.30
N THR A 5 10.94 -10.22 0.31
CA THR A 5 9.58 -9.68 0.30
C THR A 5 8.54 -10.77 0.50
N ASP A 6 8.93 -11.97 0.94
CA ASP A 6 8.03 -13.13 1.07
C ASP A 6 6.94 -12.90 2.13
N TRP A 7 7.14 -11.91 3.00
CA TRP A 7 6.17 -11.47 3.99
C TRP A 7 5.10 -10.53 3.42
N LEU A 8 5.29 -9.95 2.23
CA LEU A 8 4.29 -9.11 1.57
C LEU A 8 3.22 -10.02 0.96
N ASN A 9 2.23 -10.35 1.78
CA ASN A 9 1.08 -11.18 1.43
C ASN A 9 -0.18 -10.34 1.15
N ASP A 10 -1.27 -11.01 0.79
CA ASP A 10 -2.57 -10.39 0.48
C ASP A 10 -3.17 -9.59 1.65
N ASP A 11 -2.79 -9.85 2.91
CA ASP A 11 -3.30 -9.10 4.07
C ASP A 11 -2.82 -7.63 4.03
N PHE A 12 -1.62 -7.37 3.51
CA PHE A 12 -1.14 -6.00 3.30
C PHE A 12 -1.93 -5.25 2.25
N VAL A 13 -2.41 -5.95 1.22
CA VAL A 13 -3.27 -5.38 0.21
C VAL A 13 -4.64 -5.02 0.78
N ARG A 14 -5.18 -5.85 1.70
CA ARG A 14 -6.43 -5.56 2.41
C ARG A 14 -6.33 -4.29 3.26
N MET A 15 -5.18 -4.06 3.91
CA MET A 15 -4.95 -2.82 4.67
C MET A 15 -4.93 -1.59 3.77
N VAL A 16 -4.22 -1.67 2.63
CA VAL A 16 -4.22 -0.59 1.63
C VAL A 16 -5.64 -0.32 1.12
N ARG A 17 -6.41 -1.38 0.86
CA ARG A 17 -7.82 -1.29 0.47
C ARG A 17 -8.66 -0.55 1.50
N LYS A 18 -8.59 -0.93 2.78
CA LYS A 18 -9.35 -0.26 3.86
C LYS A 18 -9.11 1.25 3.82
N VAL A 19 -7.85 1.66 3.72
CA VAL A 19 -7.45 3.07 3.67
C VAL A 19 -7.91 3.77 2.38
N LEU A 20 -7.90 3.09 1.24
CA LEU A 20 -8.34 3.66 -0.04
C LEU A 20 -9.86 3.70 -0.20
N ASP A 21 -10.59 2.76 0.40
CA ASP A 21 -12.06 2.69 0.35
C ASP A 21 -12.71 3.70 1.31
N ASP A 22 -12.04 4.05 2.43
CA ASP A 22 -12.47 5.10 3.36
C ASP A 22 -12.31 6.51 2.76
N GLU A 23 -11.51 6.65 1.70
CA GLU A 23 -11.23 7.92 1.07
C GLU A 23 -12.09 8.09 -0.18
N SER A 24 -12.63 9.30 -0.36
CA SER A 24 -13.41 9.67 -1.55
C SER A 24 -12.63 9.42 -2.85
N SER A 25 -13.30 9.51 -4.01
CA SER A 25 -12.79 9.24 -5.38
C SER A 25 -11.54 10.04 -5.83
N GLU A 26 -10.88 10.74 -4.93
CA GLU A 26 -9.63 11.45 -5.11
C GLU A 26 -8.41 10.53 -5.11
N PHE A 27 -7.35 11.00 -5.78
CA PHE A 27 -6.08 10.28 -5.81
C PHE A 27 -5.22 10.60 -4.60
N ILE A 28 -4.79 9.56 -3.90
CA ILE A 28 -3.87 9.63 -2.76
C ILE A 28 -2.46 9.30 -3.21
N GLY A 29 -1.52 10.21 -2.95
CA GLY A 29 -0.11 9.99 -3.27
C GLY A 29 0.51 8.85 -2.46
N HIS A 30 1.54 8.21 -3.02
CA HIS A 30 2.28 7.11 -2.38
C HIS A 30 2.62 7.36 -0.91
N ASP A 31 3.23 8.50 -0.61
CA ASP A 31 3.70 8.82 0.74
C ASP A 31 2.53 9.10 1.68
N ALA A 32 1.49 9.75 1.18
CA ALA A 32 0.27 10.01 1.93
C ALA A 32 -0.43 8.69 2.29
N LEU A 33 -0.45 7.72 1.37
CA LEU A 33 -0.99 6.39 1.62
C LEU A 33 -0.17 5.62 2.66
N ALA A 34 1.17 5.70 2.60
CA ALA A 34 2.05 5.11 3.60
C ALA A 34 1.83 5.73 4.99
N VAL A 35 1.68 7.06 5.08
CA VAL A 35 1.37 7.75 6.33
C VAL A 35 0.00 7.34 6.86
N LYS A 36 -1.02 7.23 6.01
CA LYS A 36 -2.36 6.78 6.43
C LYS A 36 -2.35 5.35 6.98
N LEU A 37 -1.57 4.43 6.39
CA LEU A 37 -1.37 3.08 6.95
C LEU A 37 -0.76 3.10 8.35
N LEU A 38 0.10 4.08 8.65
CA LEU A 38 0.70 4.23 9.98
C LEU A 38 -0.24 4.92 10.98
N ASN A 39 -1.25 5.65 10.50
CA ASN A 39 -2.24 6.33 11.33
C ASN A 39 -3.48 5.46 11.62
N ASP A 40 -3.78 4.46 10.77
CA ASP A 40 -4.78 3.44 11.05
C ASP A 40 -4.24 2.47 12.13
N SER A 41 -4.91 2.37 13.27
CA SER A 41 -4.42 1.62 14.44
C SER A 41 -4.19 0.14 14.16
N ASP A 42 -5.06 -0.47 13.35
CA ASP A 42 -4.96 -1.89 12.99
C ASP A 42 -3.75 -2.12 12.09
N SER A 43 -3.62 -1.30 11.05
CA SER A 43 -2.51 -1.36 10.10
C SER A 43 -1.17 -1.04 10.76
N ALA A 44 -1.14 -0.02 11.62
CA ALA A 44 0.05 0.41 12.34
C ALA A 44 0.61 -0.71 13.24
N ALA A 45 -0.25 -1.46 13.93
CA ALA A 45 0.15 -2.58 14.77
C ALA A 45 0.82 -3.69 13.95
N ILE A 46 0.25 -4.04 12.79
CA ILE A 46 0.82 -5.06 11.89
C ILE A 46 2.15 -4.57 11.31
N VAL A 47 2.19 -3.32 10.81
CA VAL A 47 3.40 -2.71 10.26
C VAL A 47 4.52 -2.67 11.30
N GLN A 48 4.22 -2.33 12.56
CA GLN A 48 5.20 -2.30 13.64
C GLN A 48 5.77 -3.70 13.94
N GLN A 49 4.92 -4.74 13.99
CA GLN A 49 5.39 -6.11 14.21
C GLN A 49 6.34 -6.57 13.10
N VAL A 50 6.01 -6.24 11.85
CA VAL A 50 6.86 -6.56 10.70
C VAL A 50 8.16 -5.76 10.73
N ALA A 51 8.09 -4.47 11.06
CA ALA A 51 9.25 -3.60 11.19
C ALA A 51 10.26 -4.15 12.19
N ILE A 52 9.80 -4.63 13.36
CA ILE A 52 10.63 -5.30 14.36
C ILE A 52 11.25 -6.58 13.79
N LYS A 53 10.45 -7.46 13.15
CA LYS A 53 10.95 -8.72 12.57
C LYS A 53 11.99 -8.50 11.47
N GLN A 54 11.83 -7.45 10.66
CA GLN A 54 12.73 -7.12 9.56
C GLN A 54 13.93 -6.26 9.98
N GLY A 55 13.95 -5.75 11.21
CA GLY A 55 14.97 -4.78 11.66
C GLY A 55 14.93 -3.48 10.85
N LYS A 56 13.72 -3.01 10.49
CA LYS A 56 13.47 -1.80 9.69
C LYS A 56 12.57 -0.84 10.44
N SER A 57 12.43 0.39 9.93
CA SER A 57 11.45 1.34 10.46
C SER A 57 10.05 1.03 9.94
N SER A 58 9.02 1.36 10.73
CA SER A 58 7.62 1.26 10.29
C SER A 58 7.35 2.04 9.01
N ASN A 59 7.97 3.23 8.84
CA ASN A 59 7.86 4.01 7.62
C ASN A 59 8.39 3.25 6.40
N TRP A 60 9.55 2.62 6.52
CA TRP A 60 10.11 1.82 5.44
C TRP A 60 9.20 0.64 5.08
N VAL A 61 8.61 -0.03 6.08
CA VAL A 61 7.66 -1.14 5.84
C VAL A 61 6.39 -0.64 5.15
N ALA A 62 5.84 0.51 5.58
CA ALA A 62 4.67 1.12 4.94
C ALA A 62 4.92 1.49 3.46
N GLU A 63 6.07 2.12 3.15
CA GLU A 63 6.47 2.41 1.77
C GLU A 63 6.64 1.14 0.92
N MET A 64 7.17 0.06 1.52
CA MET A 64 7.30 -1.23 0.85
C MET A 64 5.96 -1.87 0.54
N ILE A 65 4.99 -1.77 1.45
CA ILE A 65 3.61 -2.23 1.25
C ILE A 65 2.98 -1.48 0.08
N VAL A 66 3.04 -0.15 0.07
CA VAL A 66 2.48 0.66 -1.03
C VAL A 66 3.19 0.37 -2.36
N SER A 67 4.52 0.16 -2.33
CA SER A 67 5.30 -0.23 -3.50
C SER A 67 4.92 -1.62 -4.03
N HIS A 68 4.59 -2.56 -3.15
CA HIS A 68 4.10 -3.88 -3.52
C HIS A 68 2.71 -3.78 -4.14
N PHE A 69 1.80 -3.05 -3.51
CA PHE A 69 0.47 -2.77 -4.07
C PHE A 69 0.54 -2.15 -5.48
N SER A 70 1.43 -1.17 -5.67
CA SER A 70 1.66 -0.57 -7.00
C SER A 70 2.10 -1.59 -8.05
N ARG A 71 2.95 -2.55 -7.67
CA ARG A 71 3.39 -3.63 -8.56
C ARG A 71 2.24 -4.58 -8.90
N LEU A 72 1.37 -4.89 -7.95
CA LEU A 72 0.17 -5.69 -8.19
C LEU A 72 -0.78 -5.01 -9.19
N LEU A 73 -1.00 -3.71 -9.08
CA LEU A 73 -1.79 -2.94 -10.07
C LEU A 73 -1.14 -2.92 -11.45
N ALA A 74 0.20 -2.97 -11.52
CA ALA A 74 0.93 -3.04 -12.78
C ALA A 74 0.77 -4.40 -13.46
N ALA A 75 0.71 -5.48 -12.70
CA ALA A 75 0.60 -6.84 -13.22
C ALA A 75 -0.78 -7.07 -13.87
N GLU A 76 -0.80 -7.70 -15.04
CA GLU A 76 -2.02 -7.88 -15.85
C GLU A 76 -2.98 -8.93 -15.28
N GLN A 77 -2.52 -9.76 -14.34
CA GLN A 77 -3.26 -10.92 -13.83
C GLN A 77 -3.98 -10.66 -12.51
N THR A 78 -4.04 -9.42 -12.03
CA THR A 78 -4.65 -9.12 -10.73
C THR A 78 -6.05 -8.55 -10.87
N THR A 79 -6.98 -9.03 -10.04
CA THR A 79 -8.33 -8.47 -9.90
C THR A 79 -8.30 -7.00 -9.42
N TRP A 80 -7.19 -6.57 -8.82
CA TRP A 80 -6.97 -5.23 -8.29
C TRP A 80 -7.03 -4.13 -9.35
N ARG A 81 -6.66 -4.42 -10.61
CA ARG A 81 -6.71 -3.41 -11.69
C ARG A 81 -8.15 -2.95 -12.01
N ASN A 82 -9.14 -3.78 -11.72
CA ASN A 82 -10.55 -3.45 -11.93
C ASN A 82 -11.15 -2.66 -10.75
N GLN A 83 -10.46 -2.64 -9.61
CA GLN A 83 -10.96 -2.02 -8.36
C GLN A 83 -10.19 -0.75 -8.01
N TYR A 84 -8.97 -0.58 -8.51
CA TYR A 84 -8.13 0.54 -8.19
C TYR A 84 -7.40 1.07 -9.42
N GLU A 85 -7.25 2.38 -9.46
CA GLU A 85 -6.48 3.07 -10.49
C GLU A 85 -5.22 3.66 -9.89
N ARG A 86 -4.14 3.64 -10.66
CA ARG A 86 -2.92 4.40 -10.35
C ARG A 86 -2.58 5.37 -11.46
N VAL A 87 -2.18 6.57 -11.09
CA VAL A 87 -1.70 7.61 -12.01
C VAL A 87 -0.38 8.18 -11.50
N ARG A 88 0.48 8.64 -12.41
CA ARG A 88 1.73 9.27 -12.03
C ARG A 88 1.50 10.77 -11.83
N LYS A 89 1.68 11.27 -10.60
CA LYS A 89 1.64 12.69 -10.24
C LYS A 89 2.99 13.12 -9.69
N SER A 90 3.59 14.18 -10.24
CA SER A 90 4.85 14.76 -9.75
C SER A 90 5.95 13.72 -9.48
N ASN A 91 6.16 12.82 -10.45
CA ASN A 91 7.14 11.74 -10.42
C ASN A 91 6.90 10.59 -9.41
N ARG A 92 5.80 10.60 -8.65
CA ARG A 92 5.37 9.47 -7.80
C ARG A 92 4.02 8.91 -8.26
N TRP A 93 3.71 7.69 -7.83
CA TRP A 93 2.40 7.09 -8.06
C TRP A 93 1.38 7.63 -7.06
N ALA A 94 0.16 7.84 -7.53
CA ALA A 94 -1.01 8.13 -6.72
C ALA A 94 -2.11 7.12 -7.06
N TYR A 95 -2.96 6.79 -6.09
CA TYR A 95 -3.91 5.69 -6.15
C TYR A 95 -5.31 6.16 -5.77
N ARG A 96 -6.33 5.56 -6.35
CA ARG A 96 -7.73 5.75 -5.93
C ARG A 96 -8.53 4.46 -6.08
N SER A 97 -9.60 4.34 -5.31
CA SER A 97 -10.61 3.32 -5.54
C SER A 97 -11.44 3.67 -6.78
N LEU A 98 -11.68 2.68 -7.64
CA LEU A 98 -12.66 2.75 -8.72
C LEU A 98 -13.99 2.33 -8.11
N THR A 99 -14.69 3.29 -7.49
CA THR A 99 -16.06 3.09 -6.99
C THR A 99 -16.90 2.42 -8.07
N THR A 100 -17.48 1.25 -7.73
CA THR A 100 -18.57 0.63 -8.49
C THR A 100 -19.88 1.28 -8.09
#